data_AF-A0A9X8EEB3-F1
#
_entry.id   AF-A0A9X8EEB3-F1
#
_cell.length_a   1.000
_cell.length_b   1.000
_cell.length_c   1.000
_cell.angle_alpha   90.00
_cell.angle_beta   90.00
_cell.angle_gamma   90.00
#
_symmetry.space_group_name_H-M   'P 1'
#
loop_
_entity.id
_entity.type
_entity.pdbx_description
1 polymer ?
#
loop_
_entity_poly.entity_id
_entity_poly.type
_entity_poly.pdbx_seq_one_letter_code
_entity_poly.pdbx_strand_id
1 'polypeptide(L)'
;MTPLAEHKETKDKKHIQAGNALVEIKYTQPNGERKLVKAATESALRTSLSNPAKYRRQSICSDLHTNLSMAFTVDVLAEPVTHKLMIQFADKIPYAPQRLLFWADAQHLRTLPSSQYTDKILRKIYDKFLSPSAATPICVPTGMLKVIRAAFNSPNGIQSAGVYSDAQALCLRDLEKDVFPRFRRHKLYSEMLVALEEKPLSKLSTALGALHAPQLRSKEMRESFQSVLTNEVKLRYFKSYCVENMTLENLMFHLDVEDAKRLPNQ
;
A
#
# COMPACT_ATOMS: atom_id res chain seq x y z
N MET A 1 -32.61 32.71 80.82
CA MET A 1 -31.35 33.46 80.97
C MET A 1 -31.18 34.29 79.72
N THR A 2 -31.71 35.50 79.73
CA THR A 2 -31.50 36.49 78.68
C THR A 2 -31.38 37.83 79.37
N PRO A 3 -30.28 38.53 79.13
CA PRO A 3 -30.36 39.95 78.81
C PRO A 3 -29.33 40.28 77.69
N LEU A 4 -29.16 41.47 77.10
CA LEU A 4 -29.43 42.86 77.51
C LEU A 4 -29.29 43.75 76.23
N ALA A 5 -30.19 44.73 76.10
CA ALA A 5 -30.12 46.12 75.58
C ALA A 5 -28.86 46.64 74.83
N GLU A 6 -28.79 47.76 74.09
CA GLU A 6 -29.66 48.82 73.53
C GLU A 6 -28.72 49.85 72.85
N HIS A 7 -29.24 50.67 71.92
CA HIS A 7 -28.82 52.06 71.60
C HIS A 7 -27.43 52.33 70.93
N LYS A 8 -27.18 53.34 70.07
CA LYS A 8 -27.87 54.59 69.69
C LYS A 8 -27.19 55.23 68.44
N GLU A 9 -27.99 55.95 67.62
CA GLU A 9 -27.80 57.34 67.09
C GLU A 9 -26.40 57.85 66.60
N THR A 10 -26.17 58.69 65.57
CA THR A 10 -26.98 59.55 64.67
C THR A 10 -26.06 60.28 63.66
N LYS A 11 -26.64 60.70 62.52
CA LYS A 11 -26.46 61.96 61.73
C LYS A 11 -25.04 62.43 61.32
N ASP A 12 -24.85 62.78 60.04
CA ASP A 12 -25.15 64.15 59.56
C ASP A 12 -25.11 64.31 58.02
N LYS A 13 -25.81 65.36 57.56
CA LYS A 13 -26.05 65.76 56.17
C LYS A 13 -24.95 66.68 55.62
N LYS A 14 -24.67 66.67 54.30
CA LYS A 14 -24.82 67.83 53.36
C LYS A 14 -24.00 67.73 52.04
N HIS A 15 -24.67 68.18 50.98
CA HIS A 15 -24.24 68.98 49.81
C HIS A 15 -23.47 68.43 48.60
N ILE A 16 -24.22 68.30 47.50
CA ILE A 16 -24.09 68.76 46.09
C ILE A 16 -22.72 68.86 45.36
N GLN A 17 -22.74 68.28 44.15
CA GLN A 17 -22.21 68.68 42.84
C GLN A 17 -20.86 68.13 42.32
N ALA A 18 -21.01 67.20 41.37
CA ALA A 18 -20.31 67.01 40.10
C ALA A 18 -18.79 67.29 39.99
N GLY A 19 -18.04 66.21 39.76
CA GLY A 19 -16.74 66.21 39.10
C GLY A 19 -16.56 64.91 38.34
N ASN A 20 -16.44 64.97 37.01
CA ASN A 20 -16.14 63.84 36.14
C ASN A 20 -14.79 63.22 36.52
N ALA A 21 -14.79 61.99 37.04
CA ALA A 21 -13.60 61.15 37.13
C ALA A 21 -13.99 59.67 36.98
N LEU A 22 -13.37 59.01 35.99
CA LEU A 22 -13.43 57.57 35.79
C LEU A 22 -13.07 56.83 37.10
N VAL A 23 -14.02 56.09 37.66
CA VAL A 23 -13.76 55.17 38.77
C VAL A 23 -13.37 53.81 38.17
N GLU A 24 -12.10 53.48 38.35
CA GLU A 24 -11.50 52.18 38.09
C GLU A 24 -12.16 51.12 39.00
N ILE A 25 -13.00 50.25 38.44
CA ILE A 25 -13.59 49.12 39.18
C ILE A 25 -12.51 48.05 39.34
N LYS A 26 -11.83 48.04 40.48
CA LYS A 26 -10.98 46.93 40.92
C LYS A 26 -11.86 45.73 41.28
N TYR A 27 -11.92 44.74 40.39
CA TYR A 27 -12.32 43.39 40.77
C TYR A 27 -11.15 42.69 41.47
N THR A 28 -11.15 42.66 42.79
CA THR A 28 -10.34 41.70 43.56
C THR A 28 -10.90 40.30 43.29
N GLN A 29 -10.29 39.57 42.36
CA GLN A 29 -10.52 38.13 42.20
C GLN A 29 -9.91 37.38 43.39
N PRO A 30 -10.62 36.43 44.00
CA PRO A 30 -10.11 35.68 45.14
C PRO A 30 -8.92 34.81 44.72
N ASN A 31 -7.78 35.02 45.38
CA ASN A 31 -6.47 34.42 45.09
C ASN A 31 -6.38 32.89 45.37
N GLY A 32 -7.51 32.23 45.66
CA GLY A 32 -7.60 30.80 45.98
C GLY A 32 -7.84 29.89 44.77
N GLU A 33 -8.46 30.39 43.70
CA GLU A 33 -8.88 29.55 42.57
C GLU A 33 -7.72 29.25 41.59
N ARG A 34 -6.77 30.17 41.43
CA ARG A 34 -5.63 29.98 40.49
C ARG A 34 -4.64 28.88 40.90
N LYS A 35 -4.52 28.55 42.20
CA LYS A 35 -3.63 27.49 42.67
C LYS A 35 -4.25 26.09 42.51
N LEU A 36 -5.55 25.94 42.78
CA LEU A 36 -6.24 24.66 42.56
C LEU A 36 -6.33 24.29 41.08
N VAL A 37 -6.57 25.26 40.20
CA VAL A 37 -6.68 25.00 38.76
C VAL A 37 -5.34 24.55 38.18
N LYS A 38 -4.21 25.15 38.59
CA LYS A 38 -2.86 24.73 38.16
C LYS A 38 -2.44 23.35 38.70
N ALA A 39 -2.71 23.06 39.97
CA ALA A 39 -2.41 21.74 40.55
C ALA A 39 -3.26 20.62 39.93
N ALA A 40 -4.54 20.91 39.64
CA ALA A 40 -5.42 19.98 38.94
C ALA A 40 -5.01 19.75 37.48
N THR A 41 -4.50 20.79 36.78
CA THR A 41 -3.98 20.62 35.41
C THR A 41 -2.67 19.85 35.38
N GLU A 42 -1.74 20.08 36.32
CA GLU A 42 -0.48 19.34 36.34
C GLU A 42 -0.67 17.86 36.76
N SER A 43 -1.60 17.59 37.69
CA SER A 43 -1.99 16.22 38.05
C SER A 43 -2.69 15.50 36.89
N ALA A 44 -3.55 16.19 36.13
CA ALA A 44 -4.20 15.64 34.93
C ALA A 44 -3.19 15.37 33.80
N LEU A 45 -2.20 16.26 33.60
CA LEU A 45 -1.13 16.08 32.62
C LEU A 45 -0.18 14.94 32.99
N ARG A 46 0.17 14.75 34.28
CA ARG A 46 0.98 13.60 34.72
C ARG A 46 0.24 12.27 34.65
N THR A 47 -1.08 12.27 34.89
CA THR A 47 -1.91 11.05 34.78
C THR A 47 -2.15 10.64 33.33
N SER A 48 -2.12 11.59 32.39
CA SER A 48 -2.21 11.33 30.95
C SER A 48 -1.01 10.55 30.39
N LEU A 49 0.14 10.57 31.06
CA LEU A 49 1.36 9.89 30.61
C LEU A 49 1.50 8.45 31.14
N SER A 50 0.73 8.06 32.17
CA SER A 50 0.91 6.75 32.82
C SER A 50 -0.09 5.68 32.38
N ASN A 51 -1.26 6.06 31.84
CA ASN A 51 -2.15 5.11 31.17
C ASN A 51 -3.18 5.82 30.27
N PRO A 52 -2.99 5.80 28.94
CA PRO A 52 -3.94 6.39 27.97
C PRO A 52 -5.37 5.82 28.06
N ALA A 53 -5.56 4.66 28.71
CA ALA A 53 -6.87 4.03 28.84
C ALA A 53 -7.73 4.60 29.98
N LYS A 54 -7.17 5.38 30.92
CA LYS A 54 -7.88 5.82 32.14
C LYS A 54 -9.00 6.83 31.87
N TYR A 55 -8.91 7.59 30.78
CA TYR A 55 -9.92 8.55 30.32
C TYR A 55 -10.69 8.07 29.09
N ARG A 56 -10.53 6.80 28.70
CA ARG A 56 -11.40 6.18 27.70
C ARG A 56 -12.79 6.15 28.29
N ARG A 57 -13.70 7.02 27.78
CA ARG A 57 -15.12 6.90 28.06
C ARG A 57 -15.52 5.44 27.82
N GLN A 58 -16.20 4.82 28.78
CA GLN A 58 -16.77 3.50 28.57
C GLN A 58 -17.65 3.59 27.33
N SER A 59 -17.24 2.88 26.28
CA SER A 59 -17.98 2.83 25.03
C SER A 59 -19.37 2.28 25.31
N ILE A 60 -20.41 2.85 24.70
CA ILE A 60 -21.77 2.29 24.69
C ILE A 60 -21.76 0.86 24.08
N CYS A 61 -20.66 0.49 23.41
CA CYS A 61 -20.33 -0.84 22.96
C CYS A 61 -19.36 -1.56 23.93
N SER A 62 -19.74 -1.78 25.18
CA SER A 62 -19.01 -2.77 26.01
C SER A 62 -19.07 -4.15 25.36
N ASP A 63 -20.13 -4.46 24.61
CA ASP A 63 -20.33 -5.79 24.02
C ASP A 63 -19.77 -5.97 22.60
N LEU A 64 -19.27 -4.90 21.96
CA LEU A 64 -18.71 -5.00 20.61
C LEU A 64 -17.21 -5.23 20.59
N HIS A 65 -16.49 -4.98 21.70
CA HIS A 65 -15.03 -5.13 21.73
C HIS A 65 -14.57 -6.59 21.69
N THR A 66 -15.44 -7.53 22.09
CA THR A 66 -15.16 -8.98 22.03
C THR A 66 -15.52 -9.60 20.68
N ASN A 67 -16.32 -8.92 19.86
CA ASN A 67 -16.85 -9.43 18.59
C ASN A 67 -16.88 -8.37 17.49
N LEU A 68 -15.85 -7.53 17.36
CA LEU A 68 -15.50 -7.03 16.03
C LEU A 68 -15.03 -8.26 15.25
N SER A 69 -15.99 -8.95 14.64
CA SER A 69 -15.76 -10.19 13.91
C SER A 69 -14.59 -9.98 12.95
N MET A 70 -13.74 -10.98 12.77
CA MET A 70 -12.80 -10.98 11.64
C MET A 70 -13.53 -10.64 10.33
N ALA A 71 -14.82 -11.01 10.21
CA ALA A 71 -15.69 -10.62 9.10
C ALA A 71 -15.84 -9.10 8.94
N PHE A 72 -16.01 -8.29 10.01
CA PHE A 72 -16.08 -6.82 9.84
C PHE A 72 -14.76 -6.25 9.31
N THR A 73 -13.65 -6.75 9.85
CA THR A 73 -12.31 -6.29 9.49
C THR A 73 -11.95 -6.68 8.05
N VAL A 74 -12.31 -7.90 7.63
CA VAL A 74 -12.02 -8.44 6.30
C VAL A 74 -13.05 -7.96 5.26
N ASP A 75 -14.34 -8.05 5.54
CA ASP A 75 -15.40 -7.81 4.54
C ASP A 75 -15.78 -6.33 4.42
N VAL A 76 -15.62 -5.54 5.50
CA VAL A 76 -16.02 -4.12 5.50
C VAL A 76 -14.82 -3.18 5.40
N LEU A 77 -13.72 -3.48 6.07
CA LEU A 77 -12.56 -2.57 6.09
C LEU A 77 -11.49 -2.94 5.06
N ALA A 78 -11.32 -4.22 4.68
CA ALA A 78 -10.33 -4.61 3.69
C ALA A 78 -10.86 -4.55 2.24
N GLU A 79 -12.14 -4.82 2.02
CA GLU A 79 -12.75 -4.74 0.68
C GLU A 79 -12.91 -3.28 0.22
N PRO A 80 -12.35 -2.86 -0.93
CA PRO A 80 -12.27 -1.44 -1.31
C PRO A 80 -13.63 -0.72 -1.40
N VAL A 81 -14.66 -1.44 -1.87
CA VAL A 81 -16.00 -0.88 -2.05
C VAL A 81 -16.64 -0.59 -0.70
N THR A 82 -16.70 -1.59 0.17
CA THR A 82 -17.32 -1.45 1.50
C THR A 82 -16.53 -0.51 2.40
N HIS A 83 -15.20 -0.49 2.28
CA HIS A 83 -14.35 0.47 3.01
C HIS A 83 -14.70 1.91 2.61
N LYS A 84 -14.86 2.18 1.31
CA LYS A 84 -15.28 3.51 0.82
C LYS A 84 -16.66 3.91 1.35
N LEU A 85 -17.63 2.99 1.36
CA LEU A 85 -18.95 3.26 1.95
C LEU A 85 -18.85 3.55 3.45
N MET A 86 -18.01 2.82 4.19
CA MET A 86 -17.80 3.04 5.62
C MET A 86 -17.17 4.40 5.92
N ILE A 87 -16.19 4.83 5.11
CA ILE A 87 -15.61 6.18 5.18
C ILE A 87 -16.69 7.24 4.98
N GLN A 88 -17.54 7.08 3.95
CA GLN A 88 -18.64 8.01 3.67
C GLN A 88 -19.67 8.05 4.80
N PHE A 89 -20.03 6.90 5.38
CA PHE A 89 -20.92 6.81 6.53
C PHE A 89 -20.33 7.54 7.75
N ALA A 90 -19.02 7.41 7.96
CA ALA A 90 -18.31 7.99 9.09
C ALA A 90 -18.01 9.50 8.96
N ASP A 91 -18.31 10.13 7.83
CA ASP A 91 -17.90 11.50 7.51
C ASP A 91 -18.41 12.55 8.53
N LYS A 92 -19.59 12.31 9.11
CA LYS A 92 -20.20 13.18 10.13
C LYS A 92 -19.65 12.96 11.54
N ILE A 93 -18.81 11.93 11.75
CA ILE A 93 -18.27 11.57 13.05
C ILE A 93 -16.85 12.11 13.17
N PRO A 94 -16.56 13.03 14.12
CA PRO A 94 -15.23 13.61 14.27
C PRO A 94 -14.13 12.55 14.38
N TYR A 95 -13.10 12.71 13.56
CA TYR A 95 -11.91 11.85 13.51
C TYR A 95 -12.15 10.39 13.06
N ALA A 96 -13.38 9.99 12.74
CA ALA A 96 -13.66 8.61 12.34
C ALA A 96 -13.10 8.26 10.94
N PRO A 97 -13.25 9.10 9.90
CA PRO A 97 -12.63 8.84 8.60
C PRO A 97 -11.11 8.70 8.69
N GLN A 98 -10.45 9.58 9.45
CA GLN A 98 -8.99 9.55 9.62
C GLN A 98 -8.51 8.27 10.32
N ARG A 99 -9.27 7.75 11.30
CA ARG A 99 -8.95 6.50 11.98
C ARG A 99 -9.11 5.27 11.07
N LEU A 100 -10.14 5.27 10.24
CA LEU A 100 -10.38 4.21 9.27
C LEU A 100 -9.29 4.20 8.18
N LEU A 101 -8.91 5.37 7.66
CA LEU A 101 -7.77 5.52 6.75
C LEU A 101 -6.47 5.03 7.38
N PHE A 102 -6.16 5.46 8.60
CA PHE A 102 -4.97 4.97 9.32
C PHE A 102 -4.97 3.44 9.50
N TRP A 103 -6.13 2.86 9.82
CA TRP A 103 -6.25 1.41 9.94
C TRP A 103 -5.97 0.72 8.59
N ALA A 104 -6.52 1.23 7.50
CA ALA A 104 -6.29 0.70 6.15
C ALA A 104 -4.82 0.80 5.75
N ASP A 105 -4.17 1.95 6.02
CA ASP A 105 -2.74 2.15 5.78
C ASP A 105 -1.90 1.17 6.61
N ALA A 106 -2.25 0.95 7.88
CA ALA A 106 -1.55 -0.01 8.73
C ALA A 106 -1.72 -1.46 8.26
N GLN A 107 -2.88 -1.85 7.74
CA GLN A 107 -3.04 -3.17 7.12
C GLN A 107 -2.24 -3.27 5.83
N HIS A 108 -2.31 -2.25 4.97
CA HIS A 108 -1.55 -2.23 3.73
C HIS A 108 -0.05 -2.36 4.00
N LEU A 109 0.50 -1.61 4.96
CA LEU A 109 1.91 -1.70 5.36
C LEU A 109 2.31 -3.12 5.77
N ARG A 110 1.44 -3.86 6.46
CA ARG A 110 1.68 -5.26 6.86
C ARG A 110 1.68 -6.23 5.68
N THR A 111 1.04 -5.88 4.56
CA THR A 111 1.05 -6.67 3.33
C THR A 111 2.27 -6.41 2.45
N LEU A 112 2.98 -5.29 2.68
CA LEU A 112 4.15 -4.95 1.89
C LEU A 112 5.34 -5.89 2.22
N PRO A 113 6.11 -6.32 1.21
CA PRO A 113 7.32 -7.09 1.44
C PRO A 113 8.32 -6.36 2.32
N SER A 114 8.95 -7.06 3.27
CA SER A 114 10.01 -6.47 4.09
C SER A 114 11.30 -6.29 3.29
N SER A 115 12.16 -5.37 3.73
CA SER A 115 13.49 -5.16 3.12
C SER A 115 14.31 -6.46 3.08
N GLN A 116 14.26 -7.26 4.14
CA GLN A 116 14.90 -8.59 4.22
C GLN A 116 14.35 -9.58 3.18
N TYR A 117 13.07 -9.46 2.82
CA TYR A 117 12.50 -10.27 1.75
C TYR A 117 13.07 -9.84 0.40
N THR A 118 13.11 -8.54 0.10
CA THR A 118 13.73 -8.01 -1.13
C THR A 118 15.15 -8.53 -1.30
N ASP A 119 15.96 -8.45 -0.26
CA ASP A 119 17.32 -8.96 -0.20
C ASP A 119 17.46 -10.44 -0.58
N LYS A 120 16.57 -11.27 -0.04
CA LYS A 120 16.55 -12.71 -0.35
C LYS A 120 16.21 -12.95 -1.81
N ILE A 121 15.26 -12.19 -2.37
CA ILE A 121 14.88 -12.30 -3.79
C ILE A 121 16.04 -11.89 -4.69
N LEU A 122 16.68 -10.75 -4.42
CA LEU A 122 17.81 -10.26 -5.21
C LEU A 122 18.97 -11.26 -5.18
N ARG A 123 19.38 -11.75 -4.00
CA ARG A 123 20.41 -12.79 -3.90
C ARG A 123 20.05 -14.06 -4.66
N LYS A 124 18.79 -14.52 -4.55
CA LYS A 124 18.31 -15.70 -5.26
C LYS A 124 18.41 -15.56 -6.79
N ILE A 125 18.15 -14.38 -7.34
CA ILE A 125 18.32 -14.10 -8.78
C ILE A 125 19.79 -14.27 -9.17
N TYR A 126 20.71 -13.67 -8.41
CA TYR A 126 22.14 -13.83 -8.67
C TYR A 126 22.57 -15.31 -8.61
N ASP A 127 22.22 -16.00 -7.54
CA ASP A 127 22.61 -17.40 -7.33
C ASP A 127 22.08 -18.33 -8.43
N LYS A 128 20.84 -18.09 -8.89
CA LYS A 128 20.16 -18.93 -9.88
C LYS A 128 20.71 -18.76 -11.30
N PHE A 129 21.09 -17.54 -11.69
CA PHE A 129 21.37 -17.20 -13.09
C PHE A 129 22.79 -16.67 -13.38
N LEU A 130 23.50 -16.13 -12.39
CA LEU A 130 24.73 -15.35 -12.61
C LEU A 130 25.93 -15.83 -11.79
N SER A 131 25.69 -16.61 -10.73
CA SER A 131 26.73 -17.25 -9.94
C SER A 131 27.61 -18.18 -10.81
N PRO A 132 28.91 -18.32 -10.51
CA PRO A 132 29.76 -19.32 -11.16
C PRO A 132 29.20 -20.75 -11.12
N SER A 133 28.41 -21.07 -10.10
CA SER A 133 27.77 -22.37 -9.89
C SER A 133 26.26 -22.35 -10.17
N ALA A 134 25.79 -21.36 -10.94
CA ALA A 134 24.37 -21.23 -11.29
C ALA A 134 23.89 -22.49 -12.01
N ALA A 135 22.76 -23.05 -11.55
CA ALA A 135 22.15 -24.22 -12.16
C ALA A 135 21.55 -23.92 -13.55
N THR A 136 21.09 -22.68 -13.76
CA THR A 136 20.49 -22.21 -15.01
C THR A 136 21.14 -20.89 -15.42
N PRO A 137 22.41 -20.89 -15.86
CA PRO A 137 23.16 -19.66 -16.12
C PRO A 137 22.65 -18.97 -17.37
N ILE A 138 22.54 -17.63 -17.33
CA ILE A 138 22.31 -16.83 -18.55
C ILE A 138 23.64 -16.46 -19.21
N CYS A 139 23.61 -16.28 -20.54
CA CYS A 139 24.79 -15.84 -21.28
C CYS A 139 24.85 -14.31 -21.32
N VAL A 140 25.79 -13.72 -20.58
CA VAL A 140 26.03 -12.28 -20.54
C VAL A 140 27.53 -11.96 -20.64
N PRO A 141 27.92 -10.77 -21.16
CA PRO A 141 29.32 -10.39 -21.24
C PRO A 141 30.06 -10.44 -19.89
N THR A 142 31.31 -10.90 -19.89
CA THR A 142 32.11 -11.05 -18.66
C THR A 142 32.26 -9.75 -17.87
N GLY A 143 32.34 -8.60 -18.56
CA GLY A 143 32.39 -7.29 -17.90
C GLY A 143 31.16 -7.02 -17.03
N MET A 144 29.98 -7.38 -17.52
CA MET A 144 28.70 -7.21 -16.82
C MET A 144 28.62 -8.13 -15.59
N LEU A 145 29.05 -9.40 -15.73
CA LEU A 145 29.14 -10.32 -14.60
C LEU A 145 30.07 -9.82 -13.50
N LYS A 146 31.20 -9.20 -13.87
CA LYS A 146 32.14 -8.62 -12.89
C LYS A 146 31.49 -7.50 -12.08
N VAL A 147 30.74 -6.60 -12.73
CA VAL A 147 30.03 -5.50 -12.06
C VAL A 147 28.97 -6.04 -11.10
N ILE A 148 28.12 -6.96 -11.56
CA ILE A 148 27.06 -7.53 -10.72
C ILE A 148 27.66 -8.31 -9.54
N ARG A 149 28.72 -9.10 -9.77
CA ARG A 149 29.42 -9.84 -8.71
C ARG A 149 30.06 -8.91 -7.68
N ALA A 150 30.63 -7.78 -8.11
CA ALA A 150 31.19 -6.79 -7.19
C ALA A 150 30.11 -6.19 -6.28
N ALA A 151 28.93 -5.88 -6.84
CA ALA A 151 27.79 -5.42 -6.06
C ALA A 151 27.27 -6.49 -5.07
N PHE A 152 27.19 -7.75 -5.51
CA PHE A 152 26.80 -8.88 -4.66
C PHE A 152 27.73 -9.08 -3.47
N ASN A 153 29.03 -8.95 -3.68
CA ASN A 153 30.06 -9.11 -2.64
C ASN A 153 30.27 -7.86 -1.77
N SER A 154 29.56 -6.75 -2.05
CA SER A 154 29.67 -5.55 -1.22
C SER A 154 29.10 -5.81 0.19
N PRO A 155 29.53 -5.05 1.23
CA PRO A 155 29.03 -5.24 2.59
C PRO A 155 27.50 -5.17 2.72
N ASN A 156 26.86 -4.35 1.88
CA ASN A 156 25.41 -4.19 1.84
C ASN A 156 24.74 -5.19 0.86
N GLY A 157 25.52 -5.91 0.06
CA GLY A 157 25.02 -6.77 -1.01
C GLY A 157 24.24 -5.98 -2.07
N ILE A 158 23.31 -6.66 -2.74
CA ILE A 158 22.46 -6.05 -3.77
C ILE A 158 21.25 -5.38 -3.11
N GLN A 159 21.19 -4.06 -3.21
CA GLN A 159 20.16 -3.23 -2.55
C GLN A 159 18.94 -2.94 -3.46
N SER A 160 19.09 -3.13 -4.77
CA SER A 160 18.03 -2.89 -5.75
C SER A 160 18.17 -3.81 -6.97
N ALA A 161 17.03 -4.14 -7.58
CA ALA A 161 16.97 -4.85 -8.87
C ALA A 161 17.68 -4.07 -10.01
N GLY A 162 17.92 -2.76 -9.83
CA GLY A 162 18.62 -1.92 -10.79
C GLY A 162 20.00 -2.43 -11.19
N VAL A 163 20.69 -3.20 -10.32
CA VAL A 163 21.98 -3.83 -10.64
C VAL A 163 21.92 -4.77 -11.85
N TYR A 164 20.74 -5.34 -12.12
CA TYR A 164 20.53 -6.31 -13.21
C TYR A 164 20.09 -5.67 -14.53
N SER A 165 19.91 -4.34 -14.58
CA SER A 165 19.25 -3.66 -15.71
C SER A 165 19.90 -3.96 -17.06
N ASP A 166 21.23 -3.88 -17.14
CA ASP A 166 21.94 -4.13 -18.40
C ASP A 166 21.82 -5.58 -18.86
N ALA A 167 21.91 -6.53 -17.92
CA ALA A 167 21.74 -7.95 -18.19
C ALA A 167 20.30 -8.25 -18.62
N GLN A 168 19.33 -7.63 -17.95
CA GLN A 168 17.92 -7.81 -18.23
C GLN A 168 17.56 -7.27 -19.62
N ALA A 169 18.12 -6.10 -19.98
CA ALA A 169 17.94 -5.50 -21.29
C ALA A 169 18.55 -6.36 -22.40
N LEU A 170 19.72 -6.97 -22.18
CA LEU A 170 20.35 -7.90 -23.10
C LEU A 170 19.45 -9.12 -23.36
N CYS A 171 19.01 -9.80 -22.29
CA CYS A 171 18.13 -10.97 -22.41
C CYS A 171 16.82 -10.62 -23.11
N LEU A 172 16.21 -9.48 -22.78
CA LEU A 172 14.95 -9.04 -23.38
C LEU A 172 15.13 -8.78 -24.88
N ARG A 173 16.21 -8.09 -25.27
CA ARG A 173 16.54 -7.83 -26.68
C ARG A 173 16.74 -9.13 -27.45
N ASP A 174 17.48 -10.08 -26.90
CA ASP A 174 17.78 -11.34 -27.59
C ASP A 174 16.50 -12.18 -27.76
N LEU A 175 15.62 -12.20 -26.74
CA LEU A 175 14.29 -12.79 -26.83
C LEU A 175 13.43 -12.10 -27.90
N GLU A 176 13.40 -10.77 -27.95
CA GLU A 176 12.57 -10.02 -28.89
C GLU A 176 13.05 -10.13 -30.34
N LYS A 177 14.37 -10.06 -30.55
CA LYS A 177 14.96 -9.94 -31.89
C LYS A 177 15.29 -11.28 -32.55
N ASP A 178 15.54 -12.33 -31.77
CA ASP A 178 15.88 -13.65 -32.32
C ASP A 178 14.84 -14.72 -31.98
N VAL A 179 14.51 -14.89 -30.70
CA VAL A 179 13.64 -15.99 -30.24
C VAL A 179 12.19 -15.78 -30.67
N PHE A 180 11.65 -14.58 -30.47
CA PHE A 180 10.25 -14.29 -30.76
C PHE A 180 9.87 -14.39 -32.25
N PRO A 181 10.68 -13.90 -33.21
CA PRO A 181 10.40 -14.10 -34.65
C PRO A 181 10.38 -15.58 -35.07
N ARG A 182 11.13 -16.45 -34.38
CA ARG A 182 11.08 -17.90 -34.60
C ARG A 182 9.83 -18.51 -33.97
N PHE A 183 9.49 -18.11 -32.74
CA PHE A 183 8.24 -18.51 -32.08
C PHE A 183 7.01 -18.25 -32.95
N ARG A 184 6.93 -17.07 -33.59
CA ARG A 184 5.81 -16.72 -34.49
C ARG A 184 5.59 -17.67 -35.66
N ARG A 185 6.64 -18.38 -36.07
CA ARG A 185 6.60 -19.38 -37.16
C ARG A 185 6.45 -20.80 -36.63
N HIS A 186 6.46 -20.98 -35.31
CA HIS A 186 6.39 -22.27 -34.65
C HIS A 186 4.93 -22.71 -34.40
N LYS A 187 4.69 -24.03 -34.38
CA LYS A 187 3.35 -24.61 -34.15
C LYS A 187 2.68 -24.11 -32.87
N LEU A 188 3.47 -23.90 -31.79
CA LEU A 188 2.97 -23.41 -30.51
C LEU A 188 2.35 -22.01 -30.60
N TYR A 189 2.78 -21.17 -31.55
CA TYR A 189 2.16 -19.86 -31.77
C TYR A 189 0.79 -19.99 -32.43
N SER A 190 0.65 -20.88 -33.40
CA SER A 190 -0.66 -21.18 -34.01
C SER A 190 -1.63 -21.79 -33.00
N GLU A 191 -1.17 -22.73 -32.18
CA GLU A 191 -1.96 -23.33 -31.09
C GLU A 191 -2.40 -22.29 -30.06
N MET A 192 -1.51 -21.35 -29.70
CA MET A 192 -1.82 -20.22 -28.84
C MET A 192 -2.96 -19.37 -29.41
N LEU A 193 -2.94 -19.05 -30.70
CA LEU A 193 -3.99 -18.24 -31.33
C LEU A 193 -5.34 -18.97 -31.30
N VAL A 194 -5.38 -20.28 -31.59
CA VAL A 194 -6.59 -21.10 -31.49
C VAL A 194 -7.15 -21.09 -30.06
N ALA A 195 -6.28 -21.31 -29.05
CA ALA A 195 -6.70 -21.32 -27.65
C ALA A 195 -7.27 -19.96 -27.16
N LEU A 196 -6.87 -18.84 -27.79
CA LEU A 196 -7.44 -17.52 -27.51
C LEU A 196 -8.80 -17.31 -28.19
N GLU A 197 -9.02 -17.89 -29.36
CA GLU A 197 -10.30 -17.84 -30.09
C GLU A 197 -11.39 -18.71 -29.42
N GLU A 198 -11.00 -19.78 -28.72
CA GLU A 198 -11.95 -20.71 -28.06
C GLU A 198 -12.55 -20.18 -26.73
N LYS A 199 -12.24 -18.95 -26.30
CA LYS A 199 -12.95 -18.31 -25.17
C LYS A 199 -14.40 -17.95 -25.56
N PRO A 200 -15.41 -18.27 -24.72
CA PRO A 200 -16.77 -18.49 -25.19
C PRO A 200 -17.57 -17.19 -25.31
N LEU A 201 -17.67 -16.66 -26.52
CA LEU A 201 -18.72 -15.72 -26.92
C LEU A 201 -19.26 -16.09 -28.30
N SER A 202 -19.66 -17.36 -28.49
CA SER A 202 -20.18 -17.82 -29.78
C SER A 202 -21.08 -19.05 -29.75
N LYS A 203 -21.73 -19.40 -28.62
CA LYS A 203 -22.81 -20.41 -28.68
C LYS A 203 -24.09 -19.92 -29.38
N LEU A 204 -24.16 -18.65 -29.80
CA LEU A 204 -25.24 -18.11 -30.64
C LEU A 204 -24.86 -17.90 -32.12
N SER A 205 -23.57 -17.99 -32.49
CA SER A 205 -23.15 -17.77 -33.88
C SER A 205 -23.24 -19.03 -34.75
N THR A 206 -23.32 -20.21 -34.15
CA THR A 206 -23.32 -21.49 -34.88
C THR A 206 -24.67 -21.83 -35.52
N ALA A 207 -25.71 -21.03 -35.31
CA ALA A 207 -27.06 -21.30 -35.84
C ALA A 207 -27.41 -20.53 -37.13
N LEU A 208 -26.63 -19.54 -37.57
CA LEU A 208 -26.99 -18.69 -38.73
C LEU A 208 -25.89 -18.47 -39.79
N GLY A 209 -24.69 -19.03 -39.61
CA GLY A 209 -23.53 -18.72 -40.48
C GLY A 209 -23.20 -19.74 -41.56
N ALA A 210 -24.03 -20.76 -41.77
CA ALA A 210 -23.84 -21.71 -42.86
C ALA A 210 -24.37 -21.12 -44.17
N LEU A 211 -23.69 -20.12 -44.73
CA LEU A 211 -23.77 -19.67 -46.13
C LEU A 211 -22.76 -18.51 -46.33
N HIS A 212 -21.65 -18.79 -47.02
CA HIS A 212 -20.68 -17.82 -47.55
C HIS A 212 -19.83 -16.96 -46.59
N ALA A 213 -18.56 -17.36 -46.41
CA ALA A 213 -17.43 -16.42 -46.45
C ALA A 213 -16.09 -17.16 -46.69
N PRO A 214 -15.58 -17.24 -47.94
CA PRO A 214 -14.20 -17.56 -48.22
C PRO A 214 -13.31 -16.32 -47.95
N GLN A 215 -12.09 -16.53 -47.46
CA GLN A 215 -10.97 -15.57 -47.53
C GLN A 215 -11.10 -14.19 -46.84
N LEU A 216 -11.25 -14.14 -45.51
CA LEU A 216 -11.04 -12.87 -44.77
C LEU A 216 -10.29 -13.01 -43.42
N ARG A 217 -9.42 -14.03 -43.25
CA ARG A 217 -8.46 -14.06 -42.12
C ARG A 217 -7.10 -13.45 -42.46
N SER A 218 -7.06 -12.63 -43.50
CA SER A 218 -5.91 -11.86 -43.98
C SER A 218 -5.87 -10.48 -43.33
N LYS A 219 -5.63 -10.42 -42.01
CA LYS A 219 -4.89 -9.32 -41.37
C LYS A 219 -4.44 -9.78 -39.99
N GLU A 220 -3.43 -10.63 -40.01
CA GLU A 220 -2.50 -10.88 -38.91
C GLU A 220 -2.62 -9.87 -37.76
N MET A 221 -3.41 -10.19 -36.72
CA MET A 221 -3.17 -9.63 -35.40
C MET A 221 -1.92 -10.34 -34.89
N ARG A 222 -0.80 -9.95 -35.50
CA ARG A 222 0.52 -10.45 -35.18
C ARG A 222 0.81 -9.89 -33.80
N GLU A 223 0.63 -10.74 -32.79
CA GLU A 223 0.89 -10.41 -31.40
C GLU A 223 2.26 -9.74 -31.27
N SER A 224 2.29 -8.63 -30.52
CA SER A 224 3.55 -8.00 -30.17
C SER A 224 4.24 -8.83 -29.11
N PHE A 225 5.56 -8.74 -29.04
CA PHE A 225 6.33 -9.43 -28.00
C PHE A 225 5.83 -9.06 -26.60
N GLN A 226 5.59 -7.76 -26.37
CA GLN A 226 5.05 -7.27 -25.10
C GLN A 226 3.66 -7.82 -24.78
N SER A 227 2.77 -7.94 -25.77
CA SER A 227 1.46 -8.57 -25.58
C SER A 227 1.58 -10.03 -25.12
N VAL A 228 2.56 -10.76 -25.65
CA VAL A 228 2.83 -12.14 -25.24
C VAL A 228 3.36 -12.21 -23.80
N LEU A 229 4.23 -11.29 -23.39
CA LEU A 229 4.77 -11.27 -22.03
C LEU A 229 3.75 -10.89 -20.95
N THR A 230 2.77 -10.04 -21.28
CA THR A 230 1.78 -9.51 -20.33
C THR A 230 0.52 -10.39 -20.19
N ASN A 231 0.27 -11.31 -21.12
CA ASN A 231 -0.89 -12.19 -21.06
C ASN A 231 -0.49 -13.60 -20.62
N GLU A 232 -1.05 -14.10 -19.52
CA GLU A 232 -0.65 -15.39 -18.92
C GLU A 232 -0.80 -16.58 -19.86
N VAL A 233 -1.84 -16.59 -20.71
CA VAL A 233 -2.07 -17.67 -21.67
C VAL A 233 -0.99 -17.61 -22.76
N LYS A 234 -0.76 -16.43 -23.35
CA LYS A 234 0.28 -16.25 -24.38
C LYS A 234 1.67 -16.58 -23.85
N LEU A 235 1.98 -16.08 -22.65
CA LEU A 235 3.25 -16.32 -21.98
C LEU A 235 3.50 -17.81 -21.72
N ARG A 236 2.45 -18.59 -21.41
CA ARG A 236 2.58 -20.04 -21.23
C ARG A 236 3.12 -20.74 -22.48
N TYR A 237 2.54 -20.45 -23.65
CA TYR A 237 3.01 -21.02 -24.92
C TYR A 237 4.42 -20.55 -25.25
N PHE A 238 4.74 -19.28 -24.99
CA PHE A 238 6.09 -18.77 -25.20
C PHE A 238 7.11 -19.42 -24.27
N LYS A 239 6.76 -19.66 -23.00
CA LYS A 239 7.60 -20.43 -22.05
C LYS A 239 7.85 -21.84 -22.56
N SER A 240 6.82 -22.54 -23.03
CA SER A 240 6.97 -23.88 -23.62
C SER A 240 7.92 -23.87 -24.83
N TYR A 241 7.81 -22.86 -25.69
CA TYR A 241 8.74 -22.70 -26.81
C TYR A 241 10.18 -22.45 -26.34
N CYS A 242 10.38 -21.62 -25.33
CA CYS A 242 11.71 -21.34 -24.79
C CYS A 242 12.35 -22.57 -24.13
N VAL A 243 11.54 -23.47 -23.54
CA VAL A 243 12.01 -24.79 -23.08
C VAL A 243 12.54 -25.61 -24.26
N GLU A 244 11.76 -25.75 -25.33
CA GLU A 244 12.13 -26.54 -26.52
C GLU A 244 13.39 -26.00 -27.22
N ASN A 245 13.65 -24.70 -27.11
CA ASN A 245 14.73 -24.02 -27.82
C ASN A 245 15.88 -23.58 -26.92
N MET A 246 15.94 -24.06 -25.66
CA MET A 246 17.03 -23.77 -24.72
C MET A 246 17.29 -22.26 -24.55
N THR A 247 16.23 -21.48 -24.37
CA THR A 247 16.27 -20.02 -24.14
C THR A 247 15.44 -19.60 -22.92
N LEU A 248 15.00 -20.57 -22.13
CA LEU A 248 14.11 -20.37 -20.99
C LEU A 248 14.77 -19.53 -19.90
N GLU A 249 16.05 -19.75 -19.64
CA GLU A 249 16.83 -19.06 -18.62
C GLU A 249 16.84 -17.55 -18.84
N ASN A 250 16.98 -17.08 -20.09
CA ASN A 250 16.88 -15.65 -20.41
C ASN A 250 15.49 -15.07 -20.13
N LEU A 251 14.43 -15.82 -20.45
CA LEU A 251 13.05 -15.42 -20.16
C LEU A 251 12.79 -15.38 -18.66
N MET A 252 13.19 -16.43 -17.94
CA MET A 252 12.98 -16.52 -16.50
C MET A 252 13.79 -15.47 -15.73
N PHE A 253 15.03 -15.20 -16.16
CA PHE A 253 15.82 -14.10 -15.59
C PHE A 253 15.13 -12.76 -15.80
N HIS A 254 14.64 -12.49 -17.02
CA HIS A 254 13.91 -11.25 -17.30
C HIS A 254 12.69 -11.08 -16.39
N LEU A 255 11.86 -12.13 -16.26
CA LEU A 255 10.66 -12.12 -15.43
C LEU A 255 10.97 -11.97 -13.93
N ASP A 256 11.93 -12.75 -13.42
CA ASP A 256 12.32 -12.71 -12.01
C ASP A 256 12.86 -11.30 -11.64
N VAL A 257 13.64 -10.66 -12.53
CA VAL A 257 14.11 -9.28 -12.33
C VAL A 257 12.95 -8.27 -12.42
N GLU A 258 12.01 -8.45 -13.34
CA GLU A 258 10.88 -7.54 -13.50
C GLU A 258 9.94 -7.58 -12.29
N ASP A 259 9.71 -8.76 -11.71
CA ASP A 259 8.97 -8.90 -10.46
C ASP A 259 9.73 -8.29 -9.28
N ALA A 260 11.06 -8.44 -9.24
CA ALA A 260 11.89 -7.84 -8.18
C ALA A 260 11.88 -6.29 -8.20
N LYS A 261 11.66 -5.64 -9.35
CA LYS A 261 11.52 -4.17 -9.43
C LYS A 261 10.28 -3.63 -8.71
N ARG A 262 9.28 -4.48 -8.45
CA ARG A 262 8.07 -4.10 -7.70
C ARG A 262 8.28 -4.12 -6.18
N LEU A 263 9.41 -4.68 -5.74
CA LEU A 263 9.76 -4.73 -4.33
C LEU A 263 10.36 -3.38 -3.89
N PRO A 264 10.19 -2.99 -2.61
CA PRO A 264 10.82 -1.78 -2.11
C PRO A 264 12.34 -1.90 -2.21
N ASN A 265 12.98 -0.86 -2.78
CA ASN A 265 14.43 -0.71 -2.77
C ASN A 265 14.92 -0.48 -1.33
N GLN A 266 16.13 -0.93 -1.03
CA GLN A 266 16.83 -0.59 0.21
C GLN A 266 17.70 0.66 0.04
#